data_AF-A0A9D2HF52-F1
#
_entry.id   AF-A0A9D2HF52-F1
#
_cell.length_a   1.000
_cell.length_b   1.000
_cell.length_c   1.000
_cell.angle_alpha   90.00
_cell.angle_beta   90.00
_cell.angle_gamma   90.00
#
_symmetry.space_group_name_H-M   'P 1'
#
loop_
_entity.id
_entity.type
_entity.pdbx_description
1 polymer ?
#
loop_
_entity_poly.entity_id
_entity_poly.type
_entity_poly.pdbx_seq_one_letter_code
_entity_poly.pdbx_strand_id
1 'polypeptide(L)' 'MAEDKTKCPHGEPDGKLVYCSRPAEETGALAVWKRAVCGRIIVTPGWCRDRCKLHGGPGHL' A
#
# COMPACT_ATOMS: atom_id res chain seq x y z
N MET A 1 19.32 -8.99 -14.22
CA MET A 1 17.84 -8.96 -14.23
C MET A 1 17.41 -8.78 -12.78
N ALA A 2 17.07 -7.56 -12.36
CA ALA A 2 16.64 -7.30 -10.98
C ALA A 2 15.12 -7.29 -10.99
N GLU A 3 14.52 -8.38 -10.51
CA GLU A 3 13.06 -8.49 -10.34
C GLU A 3 12.56 -7.33 -9.49
N ASP A 4 11.65 -6.55 -10.08
CA ASP A 4 11.04 -5.34 -9.53
C ASP A 4 10.17 -5.68 -8.31
N LYS A 5 10.81 -5.95 -7.18
CA LYS A 5 10.17 -6.26 -5.88
C LYS A 5 9.52 -5.05 -5.20
N THR A 6 9.37 -3.94 -5.92
CA THR A 6 8.73 -2.70 -5.48
C THR A 6 7.28 -2.57 -5.93
N LYS A 7 6.78 -3.51 -6.74
CA LYS A 7 5.39 -3.52 -7.16
C LYS A 7 4.51 -4.14 -6.08
N CYS A 8 3.77 -3.29 -5.39
CA CYS A 8 2.62 -3.68 -4.60
C CYS A 8 1.56 -4.25 -5.57
N PRO A 9 1.18 -5.54 -5.54
CA PRO A 9 0.19 -6.11 -6.44
C PRO A 9 -1.21 -5.48 -6.28
N HIS A 10 -1.43 -4.78 -5.17
CA HIS A 10 -2.69 -4.13 -4.82
C HIS A 10 -2.74 -2.65 -5.18
N GLY A 11 -1.60 -2.07 -5.59
CA GLY A 11 -1.49 -0.63 -5.78
C GLY A 11 -0.51 -0.21 -6.86
N GLU A 12 -0.86 0.85 -7.55
CA GLU A 12 -0.03 1.42 -8.60
C GLU A 12 1.03 2.32 -7.95
N PRO A 13 2.33 2.06 -8.18
CA PRO A 13 3.37 2.98 -7.73
C PRO A 13 3.32 4.28 -8.53
N ASP A 14 3.36 5.40 -7.83
CA ASP A 14 3.40 6.75 -8.36
C ASP A 14 4.55 7.51 -7.70
N GLY A 15 5.69 7.51 -8.39
CA GLY A 15 6.93 8.07 -7.86
C GLY A 15 7.37 7.39 -6.56
N LYS A 16 7.30 8.13 -5.45
CA LYS A 16 7.72 7.65 -4.10
C LYS A 16 6.58 7.04 -3.29
N LEU A 17 5.37 6.99 -3.85
CA LEU A 17 4.16 6.50 -3.19
C LEU A 17 3.56 5.34 -3.97
N VAL A 18 2.65 4.63 -3.33
CA VAL A 18 1.86 3.53 -3.87
C VAL A 18 0.41 3.83 -3.57
N TYR A 19 -0.41 3.89 -4.61
CA TYR A 19 -1.85 4.03 -4.50
C TYR A 19 -2.52 2.67 -4.53
N CYS A 20 -2.82 2.15 -3.35
CA CYS A 20 -3.51 0.89 -3.19
C CYS A 20 -5.02 1.06 -3.40
N SER A 21 -5.59 0.24 -4.27
CA SER A 21 -7.04 0.21 -4.54
C SER A 21 -7.81 -0.58 -3.49
N ARG A 22 -7.12 -1.28 -2.58
CA ARG A 22 -7.74 -2.03 -1.48
C ARG A 22 -8.05 -1.12 -0.29
N PRO A 23 -9.13 -1.40 0.46
CA PRO A 23 -9.50 -0.61 1.63
C PRO A 23 -8.43 -0.70 2.74
N ALA A 24 -8.43 0.31 3.61
CA ALA A 24 -7.49 0.42 4.72
C ALA A 24 -7.58 -0.79 5.66
N GLU A 25 -8.79 -1.28 5.90
CA GLU A 25 -9.08 -2.41 6.79
C GLU A 25 -8.43 -3.72 6.31
N GLU A 26 -8.50 -4.00 5.00
CA GLU A 26 -7.88 -5.21 4.41
C GLU A 26 -6.36 -5.10 4.33
N THR A 27 -5.84 -3.90 4.03
CA THR A 27 -4.40 -3.67 3.91
C THR A 27 -3.73 -3.48 5.28
N GLY A 28 -4.52 -3.23 6.32
CA GLY A 28 -4.04 -2.76 7.62
C GLY A 28 -3.53 -1.32 7.58
N ALA A 29 -3.83 -0.52 6.56
CA ALA A 29 -3.46 0.88 6.52
C ALA A 29 -4.42 1.73 7.36
N LEU A 30 -3.98 2.93 7.76
CA LEU A 30 -4.90 3.88 8.40
C LEU A 30 -5.90 4.46 7.40
N ALA A 31 -7.15 4.64 7.84
CA ALA A 31 -8.17 5.29 7.05
C ALA A 31 -7.81 6.75 6.66
N VAL A 32 -7.00 7.44 7.48
CA VAL A 32 -6.49 8.79 7.15
C VAL A 32 -5.51 8.80 5.98
N TRP A 33 -4.93 7.65 5.62
CA TRP A 33 -4.08 7.52 4.44
C TRP A 33 -4.88 7.34 3.15
N LYS A 34 -6.21 7.31 3.24
CA LYS A 34 -7.11 7.27 2.09
C LYS A 34 -7.14 8.64 1.39
N ARG A 35 -6.83 8.66 0.10
CA ARG A 35 -6.92 9.86 -0.72
C ARG A 35 -8.38 10.24 -0.91
N ALA A 36 -8.77 11.45 -0.52
CA ALA A 36 -10.16 11.92 -0.59
C ALA A 36 -10.75 11.88 -2.01
N VAL A 37 -9.93 12.13 -3.04
CA VAL A 37 -10.37 12.20 -4.45
C VAL A 37 -10.72 10.84 -5.06
N CYS A 38 -10.03 9.76 -4.66
CA CYS A 38 -10.12 8.47 -5.35
C CYS A 38 -10.44 7.31 -4.40
N GLY A 39 -10.44 7.55 -3.10
CA GLY A 39 -10.65 6.52 -2.09
C GLY A 39 -9.55 5.47 -2.00
N ARG A 40 -8.42 5.66 -2.70
CA ARG A 40 -7.27 4.76 -2.68
C ARG A 40 -6.37 5.07 -1.49
N ILE A 41 -5.78 4.05 -0.91
CA ILE A 41 -4.83 4.18 0.20
C ILE A 41 -3.47 4.59 -0.35
N ILE A 42 -2.87 5.63 0.24
CA ILE A 42 -1.55 6.14 -0.13
C ILE A 42 -0.53 5.61 0.88
N VAL A 43 0.39 4.76 0.44
CA VAL A 43 1.46 4.21 1.28
C VAL A 43 2.80 4.31 0.55
N THR A 44 3.91 4.13 1.26
CA THR A 44 5.21 4.00 0.58
C THR A 44 5.41 2.56 0.09
N PRO A 45 6.25 2.33 -0.93
CA PRO A 45 6.57 0.98 -1.40
C PRO A 45 7.11 0.06 -0.29
N GLY A 46 7.96 0.61 0.60
CA GLY A 46 8.45 -0.12 1.77
C GLY A 46 7.34 -0.47 2.75
N TRP A 47 6.37 0.42 3.00
CA TRP A 47 5.23 0.07 3.85
C TRP A 47 4.37 -1.03 3.21
N CYS A 48 4.10 -0.96 1.89
CA CYS A 48 3.34 -2.04 1.25
C CYS A 48 4.07 -3.39 1.37
N ARG A 49 5.39 -3.41 1.17
CA ARG A 49 6.18 -4.64 1.23
C ARG A 49 6.26 -5.23 2.65
N ASP A 50 6.58 -4.40 3.63
CA ASP A 50 6.94 -4.88 4.97
C ASP A 50 5.78 -4.85 5.97
N ARG A 51 4.72 -4.04 5.70
CA ARG A 51 3.61 -3.83 6.64
C ARG A 51 2.23 -4.12 6.11
N CYS A 52 2.01 -4.24 4.81
CA CYS A 52 0.68 -4.58 4.30
C CYS A 52 0.22 -5.95 4.80
N LYS A 53 -0.99 -6.03 5.39
CA LYS A 53 -1.58 -7.30 5.86
C LYS A 53 -1.79 -8.31 4.74
N LEU A 54 -2.07 -7.85 3.52
CA LEU A 54 -2.20 -8.73 2.34
C LEU A 54 -0.88 -9.39 1.94
N HIS A 55 0.26 -8.86 2.40
CA HIS A 55 1.58 -9.49 2.29
C HIS A 55 1.98 -10.30 3.53
N GLY A 56 1.08 -10.44 4.52
CA GLY A 56 1.38 -11.04 5.82
C GLY A 56 2.10 -10.10 6.79
N GLY A 57 2.15 -8.80 6.48
CA GLY A 57 2.70 -7.79 7.38
C GLY A 57 1.78 -7.46 8.56
N PRO A 58 2.30 -6.82 9.61
CA PRO A 58 1.54 -6.52 10.83
C PRO A 58 0.42 -5.48 10.64
N GLY A 59 0.36 -4.79 9.50
CA GLY A 59 -0.45 -3.59 9.32
C GLY A 59 0.19 -2.35 9.96
N HIS A 60 -0.58 -1.28 9.96
CA HIS A 60 -0.41 -0.17 10.87
C HIS A 60 -1.00 -0.60 12.20
N LEU A 61 -0.15 -0.60 13.23
CA LEU A 61 -0.52 -0.87 14.62
C LEU A 61 -1.70 0.01 15.05
#